data_AF-A0A6A6GKN3-F1
#
_entry.id   AF-A0A6A6GKN3-F1
#
_cell.length_a   1.000
_cell.length_b   1.000
_cell.length_c   1.000
_cell.angle_alpha   90.00
_cell.angle_beta   90.00
_cell.angle_gamma   90.00
#
_symmetry.space_group_name_H-M   'P 1'
#
loop_
_entity.id
_entity.type
_entity.pdbx_description
1 polymer ?
#
loop_
_entity_poly.entity_id
_entity_poly.type
_entity_poly.pdbx_seq_one_letter_code
_entity_poly.pdbx_strand_id
1 'polypeptide(L)'
;MLLPIRLRPVLQTHSPLVSLACAFQRTQQSPFSTTQVLEARKKQKPKLDRRITLIRYFLQHPLTPRPLRFSRNRYLRHWTIHRAWQLFQLKTRQKRELELERQWCSMRDASEALRLMDGNGLRVDEKSVDVSKSKDVGRLYRIAMLKKGVWDGVPIEYARIQTHTPPRDGWNHGWTR
;
A
#
# COMPACT_ATOMS: atom_id res chain seq x y z
N MET A 1 37.85 4.18 3.62
CA MET A 1 37.46 2.80 4.00
C MET A 1 36.25 2.40 3.17
N LEU A 2 36.45 1.59 2.13
CA LEU A 2 35.41 1.15 1.20
C LEU A 2 34.74 -0.10 1.77
N LEU A 3 33.46 -0.01 2.12
CA LEU A 3 32.69 -1.19 2.52
C LEU A 3 32.34 -2.01 1.25
N PRO A 4 32.52 -3.34 1.27
CA PRO A 4 32.19 -4.16 0.12
C PRO A 4 30.66 -4.24 -0.04
N ILE A 5 30.19 -3.95 -1.25
CA ILE A 5 28.80 -4.15 -1.66
C ILE A 5 28.53 -5.66 -1.60
N ARG A 6 27.83 -6.11 -0.55
CA ARG A 6 27.30 -7.47 -0.49
C ARG A 6 26.23 -7.62 -1.56
N LEU A 7 26.59 -8.23 -2.69
CA LEU A 7 25.62 -8.76 -3.64
C LEU A 7 24.78 -9.80 -2.91
N ARG A 8 23.51 -9.47 -2.66
CA ARG A 8 22.53 -10.45 -2.16
C ARG A 8 22.43 -11.56 -3.21
N PRO A 9 22.60 -12.84 -2.83
CA PRO A 9 22.27 -13.92 -3.74
C PRO A 9 20.78 -13.83 -4.04
N VAL A 10 20.44 -13.80 -5.34
CA VAL A 10 19.07 -14.02 -5.78
C VAL A 10 18.76 -15.47 -5.41
N LEU A 11 18.03 -15.65 -4.30
CA LEU A 11 17.38 -16.92 -4.01
C LEU A 11 16.40 -17.16 -5.15
N GLN A 12 16.79 -18.01 -6.09
CA GLN A 12 15.89 -18.63 -7.05
C GLN A 12 14.97 -19.55 -6.25
N THR A 13 13.87 -19.00 -5.74
CA THR A 13 12.75 -19.80 -5.29
C THR A 13 12.09 -20.37 -6.55
N HIS A 14 12.59 -21.51 -7.03
CA HIS A 14 11.75 -22.41 -7.78
C HIS A 14 10.64 -22.84 -6.82
N SER A 15 9.51 -22.15 -6.90
CA SER A 15 8.27 -22.62 -6.30
C SER A 15 7.90 -23.90 -7.06
N PRO A 16 7.94 -25.08 -6.43
CA PRO A 16 7.13 -26.15 -6.97
C PRO A 16 5.68 -25.65 -6.88
N LEU A 17 4.97 -25.66 -8.00
CA LEU A 17 3.52 -25.52 -8.01
C LEU A 17 2.95 -26.77 -7.33
N VAL A 18 3.04 -26.81 -6.00
CA VAL A 18 2.26 -27.73 -5.17
C VAL A 18 0.86 -27.17 -5.17
N SER A 19 0.05 -27.75 -6.03
CA SER A 19 -1.40 -27.63 -6.07
C SER A 19 -1.97 -28.00 -4.70
N LEU A 20 -2.12 -27.03 -3.80
CA LEU A 20 -3.01 -27.11 -2.65
C LEU A 20 -4.45 -26.84 -3.11
N ALA A 21 -4.95 -27.75 -3.94
CA ALA A 21 -6.37 -27.89 -4.23
C ALA A 21 -6.83 -29.21 -3.60
N CYS A 22 -6.93 -29.26 -2.26
CA CYS A 22 -7.67 -30.34 -1.60
C CYS A 22 -8.04 -29.95 -0.17
N ALA A 23 -8.99 -29.02 -0.01
CA ALA A 23 -9.65 -28.78 1.28
C ALA A 23 -11.09 -28.27 1.07
N PHE A 24 -11.84 -28.90 0.17
CA PHE A 24 -13.30 -28.83 0.09
C PHE A 24 -13.83 -30.16 -0.46
N GLN A 25 -13.50 -31.27 0.20
CA GLN A 25 -14.25 -32.51 0.00
C GLN A 25 -15.50 -32.46 0.88
N ARG A 26 -16.47 -31.63 0.48
CA ARG A 26 -17.86 -31.97 0.78
C ARG A 26 -18.17 -33.13 -0.15
N THR A 27 -18.30 -34.33 0.39
CA THR A 27 -18.74 -35.51 -0.36
C THR A 27 -20.11 -35.20 -0.97
N GLN A 28 -20.11 -34.81 -2.24
CA GLN A 28 -21.35 -34.77 -3.00
C GLN A 28 -21.76 -36.23 -3.20
N GLN A 29 -22.79 -36.66 -2.47
CA GLN A 29 -23.39 -37.99 -2.57
C GLN A 29 -24.21 -38.18 -3.87
N SER A 30 -23.98 -37.39 -4.91
CA SER A 30 -24.55 -37.68 -6.23
C SER A 30 -23.55 -38.52 -7.02
N PRO A 31 -23.93 -39.70 -7.54
CA PRO A 31 -23.05 -40.52 -8.36
C PRO A 31 -22.52 -39.70 -9.55
N PHE A 32 -21.20 -39.71 -9.74
CA PHE A 32 -20.56 -39.13 -10.92
C PHE A 32 -20.93 -39.99 -12.13
N SER A 33 -21.97 -39.57 -12.85
CA SER A 33 -22.38 -40.18 -14.11
C SER A 33 -21.73 -39.42 -15.27
N THR A 34 -20.82 -40.07 -16.00
CA THR A 34 -20.19 -39.52 -17.21
C THR A 34 -21.16 -39.49 -18.41
N THR A 35 -22.31 -40.15 -18.30
CA THR A 35 -23.36 -40.11 -19.33
C THR A 35 -24.29 -38.92 -19.06
N GLN A 36 -24.38 -38.00 -20.01
CA GLN A 36 -25.37 -36.92 -19.97
C GLN A 36 -26.76 -37.55 -19.91
N VAL A 37 -27.53 -37.28 -18.86
CA VAL A 37 -28.94 -37.67 -18.81
C VAL A 37 -29.64 -36.96 -19.96
N LEU A 38 -30.06 -37.72 -20.98
CA LEU A 38 -30.82 -37.19 -22.09
C LEU A 38 -32.17 -36.72 -21.56
N GLU A 39 -32.31 -35.41 -21.35
CA GLU A 39 -33.60 -34.81 -21.06
C GLU A 39 -34.54 -35.13 -22.23
N ALA A 40 -35.73 -35.66 -21.92
CA ALA A 40 -36.79 -35.84 -22.91
C ALA A 40 -37.00 -34.50 -23.64
N ARG A 41 -37.06 -34.52 -24.97
CA ARG A 41 -37.26 -33.32 -25.83
C ARG A 41 -38.58 -32.61 -25.50
N LYS A 42 -38.64 -31.86 -24.40
CA LYS A 42 -39.63 -30.81 -24.20
C LYS A 42 -39.17 -29.60 -25.02
N LYS A 43 -40.11 -29.02 -25.77
CA LYS A 43 -39.87 -27.93 -26.75
C LYS A 43 -39.25 -26.65 -26.16
N GLN A 44 -39.05 -26.53 -24.84
CA GLN A 44 -38.49 -25.34 -24.20
C GLN A 44 -37.29 -25.69 -23.33
N LYS A 45 -36.13 -25.09 -23.65
CA LYS A 45 -34.92 -25.14 -22.80
C LYS A 45 -35.24 -24.52 -21.43
N PRO A 46 -34.72 -25.06 -20.31
CA PRO A 46 -34.91 -24.45 -19.01
C PRO A 46 -34.37 -23.01 -19.02
N LYS A 47 -35.18 -22.06 -18.53
CA LYS A 47 -34.75 -20.66 -18.38
C LYS A 47 -33.60 -20.63 -17.36
N LEU A 48 -32.38 -20.51 -17.86
CA LEU A 48 -31.22 -20.23 -17.01
C LEU A 48 -31.45 -18.87 -16.33
N ASP A 49 -31.18 -18.81 -15.02
CA ASP A 49 -31.26 -17.54 -14.29
C ASP A 49 -30.34 -16.50 -14.95
N ARG A 50 -30.91 -15.32 -15.21
CA ARG A 50 -30.19 -14.17 -15.78
C ARG A 50 -28.97 -13.78 -14.93
N ARG A 51 -29.07 -13.92 -13.60
CA ARG A 51 -27.95 -13.64 -12.69
C ARG A 51 -26.79 -14.60 -12.94
N ILE A 52 -27.09 -15.89 -13.06
CA ILE A 52 -26.09 -16.93 -13.32
C ILE A 52 -25.47 -16.75 -14.71
N THR A 53 -26.26 -16.37 -15.72
CA THR A 53 -25.74 -16.09 -17.07
C THR A 53 -24.85 -14.84 -17.10
N LEU A 54 -25.22 -13.77 -16.40
CA LEU A 54 -24.37 -12.58 -16.24
C LEU A 54 -23.07 -12.90 -15.51
N ILE A 55 -23.12 -13.65 -14.40
CA ILE A 55 -21.93 -14.09 -13.67
C ILE A 55 -21.00 -14.90 -14.59
N ARG A 56 -21.56 -15.88 -15.33
CA ARG A 56 -20.77 -16.68 -16.28
C ARG A 56 -20.16 -15.82 -17.38
N TYR A 57 -20.90 -14.84 -17.89
CA TYR A 57 -20.43 -13.92 -18.92
C TYR A 57 -19.29 -13.02 -18.43
N PHE A 58 -19.37 -12.47 -17.21
CA PHE A 58 -18.31 -11.63 -16.65
C PHE A 58 -17.08 -12.44 -16.19
N LEU A 59 -17.25 -13.68 -15.74
CA LEU A 59 -16.12 -14.55 -15.37
C LEU A 59 -15.39 -15.14 -16.57
N GLN A 60 -16.13 -15.54 -17.61
CA GLN A 60 -15.59 -16.19 -18.81
C GLN A 60 -16.14 -15.48 -20.03
N HIS A 61 -15.58 -14.30 -20.28
CA HIS A 61 -16.00 -13.47 -21.39
C HIS A 61 -15.52 -14.09 -22.72
N PRO A 62 -16.43 -14.41 -23.66
CA PRO A 62 -16.06 -15.06 -24.92
C PRO A 62 -15.18 -14.19 -25.82
N LEU A 63 -15.21 -12.86 -25.64
CA LEU A 63 -14.33 -11.90 -26.30
C LEU A 63 -13.02 -11.62 -25.55
N THR A 64 -12.60 -12.49 -24.61
CA THR A 64 -11.25 -12.36 -24.04
C THR A 64 -10.22 -12.56 -25.16
N PRO A 65 -9.35 -11.58 -25.43
CA PRO A 65 -8.39 -11.70 -26.51
C PRO A 65 -7.37 -12.78 -26.18
N ARG A 66 -6.83 -13.42 -27.22
CA ARG A 66 -5.72 -14.37 -27.07
C ARG A 66 -4.47 -13.65 -26.51
N PRO A 67 -3.57 -14.37 -25.82
CA PRO A 67 -2.32 -13.79 -25.35
C PRO A 67 -1.53 -13.11 -26.47
N LEU A 68 -0.94 -11.97 -26.14
CA LEU A 68 -0.24 -11.12 -27.09
C LEU A 68 1.06 -11.78 -27.56
N ARG A 69 1.25 -11.84 -28.89
CA ARG A 69 2.47 -12.38 -29.51
C ARG A 69 3.31 -11.24 -30.08
N PHE A 70 4.54 -11.09 -29.57
CA PHE A 70 5.46 -10.07 -30.05
C PHE A 70 6.54 -10.66 -30.97
N SER A 71 6.87 -9.93 -32.04
CA SER A 71 8.14 -10.14 -32.77
C SER A 71 9.33 -9.83 -31.86
N ARG A 72 10.51 -10.40 -32.15
CA ARG A 72 11.74 -10.20 -31.36
C ARG A 72 12.05 -8.74 -31.02
N ASN A 73 12.09 -7.84 -32.01
CA ASN A 73 12.40 -6.42 -31.78
C ASN A 73 11.36 -5.72 -30.89
N ARG A 74 10.08 -6.02 -31.07
CA ARG A 74 8.99 -5.49 -30.23
C ARG A 74 9.09 -5.99 -28.79
N TYR A 75 9.40 -7.28 -28.62
CA TYR A 75 9.62 -7.89 -27.31
C TYR A 75 10.78 -7.22 -26.57
N LEU A 76 11.92 -7.02 -27.24
CA LEU A 76 13.08 -6.36 -26.64
C LEU A 76 12.77 -4.91 -26.22
N ARG A 77 12.09 -4.13 -27.06
CA ARG A 77 11.65 -2.77 -26.70
C ARG A 77 10.77 -2.77 -25.45
N HIS A 78 9.78 -3.66 -25.42
CA HIS A 78 8.89 -3.80 -24.26
C HIS A 78 9.67 -4.18 -23.00
N TRP A 79 10.59 -5.14 -23.11
CA TRP A 79 11.44 -5.57 -22.00
C TRP A 79 12.30 -4.44 -21.44
N THR A 80 12.92 -3.64 -22.32
CA THR A 80 13.72 -2.48 -21.91
C THR A 80 12.88 -1.44 -21.18
N ILE A 81 11.70 -1.10 -21.71
CA ILE A 81 10.78 -0.15 -21.08
C ILE A 81 10.33 -0.67 -19.71
N HIS A 82 9.95 -1.94 -19.63
CA HIS A 82 9.54 -2.57 -18.38
C HIS A 82 10.67 -2.55 -17.34
N ARG A 83 11.91 -2.86 -17.75
CA ARG A 83 13.06 -2.83 -16.84
C ARG A 83 13.38 -1.42 -16.37
N ALA A 84 13.32 -0.43 -17.26
CA ALA A 84 13.51 0.97 -16.92
C ALA A 84 12.43 1.45 -15.92
N TRP A 85 11.17 1.04 -16.11
CA TRP A 85 10.07 1.33 -15.20
C TRP A 85 10.29 0.72 -13.82
N GLN A 86 10.69 -0.55 -13.73
CA GLN A 86 11.03 -1.18 -12.45
C GLN A 86 12.14 -0.43 -11.71
N LEU A 87 13.19 -0.03 -12.42
CA LEU A 87 14.29 0.74 -11.84
C LEU A 87 13.82 2.11 -11.36
N PHE A 88 13.00 2.80 -12.15
CA PHE A 88 12.38 4.07 -11.76
C PHE A 88 11.51 3.93 -10.50
N GLN A 89 10.69 2.88 -10.41
CA GLN A 89 9.87 2.61 -9.23
C GLN A 89 10.73 2.35 -7.98
N LEU A 90 11.81 1.58 -8.12
CA LEU A 90 12.75 1.33 -7.02
C LEU A 90 13.39 2.63 -6.52
N LYS A 91 13.90 3.46 -7.44
CA LYS A 91 14.47 4.77 -7.09
C LYS A 91 13.43 5.70 -6.43
N THR A 92 12.20 5.70 -6.93
CA THR A 92 11.10 6.51 -6.38
C THR A 92 10.75 6.06 -4.96
N ARG A 93 10.72 4.74 -4.71
CA ARG A 93 10.49 4.20 -3.37
C ARG A 93 11.63 4.56 -2.41
N GLN A 94 12.88 4.34 -2.82
CA GLN A 94 14.06 4.70 -2.02
C GLN A 94 14.07 6.20 -1.67
N LYS A 95 13.76 7.07 -2.63
CA LYS A 95 13.66 8.51 -2.38
C LYS A 95 12.59 8.84 -1.33
N ARG A 96 11.43 8.17 -1.39
CA ARG A 96 10.36 8.34 -0.40
C ARG A 96 10.79 7.86 0.98
N GLU A 97 11.44 6.70 1.07
CA GLU A 97 11.94 6.13 2.32
C GLU A 97 12.98 7.06 2.97
N LEU A 98 13.96 7.54 2.20
CA LEU A 98 14.96 8.49 2.69
C LEU A 98 14.35 9.82 3.17
N GLU A 99 13.32 10.31 2.48
CA GLU A 99 12.64 11.55 2.91
C GLU A 99 11.85 11.34 4.21
N LEU A 100 11.21 10.18 4.38
CA LEU A 100 10.55 9.82 5.64
C LEU A 100 11.57 9.64 6.78
N GLU A 101 12.71 9.00 6.51
CA GLU A 101 13.81 8.89 7.46
C GLU A 101 14.35 10.27 7.84
N ARG A 102 14.54 11.18 6.88
CA ARG A 102 14.96 12.56 7.13
C ARG A 102 14.00 13.29 8.06
N GLN A 103 12.70 13.21 7.78
CA GLN A 103 11.65 13.82 8.61
C GLN A 103 11.65 13.22 10.02
N TRP A 104 11.75 11.90 10.13
CA TRP A 104 11.79 11.21 11.41
C TRP A 104 13.03 11.58 12.23
N CYS A 105 14.22 11.62 11.62
CA CYS A 105 15.44 12.07 12.26
C CYS A 105 15.27 13.50 12.79
N SER A 106 14.78 14.42 11.96
CA SER A 106 14.54 15.81 12.36
C SER A 106 13.56 15.93 13.54
N MET A 107 12.45 15.16 13.50
CA MET A 107 11.47 15.14 14.60
C MET A 107 12.06 14.57 15.90
N ARG A 108 12.87 13.51 15.81
CA ARG A 108 13.56 12.91 16.96
C ARG A 108 14.54 13.89 17.57
N ASP A 109 15.37 14.55 16.76
CA ASP A 109 16.37 15.52 17.25
C ASP A 109 15.69 16.72 17.92
N ALA A 110 14.59 17.21 17.35
CA ALA A 110 13.77 18.25 17.97
C ALA A 110 13.14 17.80 19.29
N SER A 111 12.68 16.55 19.38
CA SER A 111 12.11 15.99 20.60
C SER A 111 13.16 15.78 21.70
N GLU A 112 14.37 15.36 21.34
CA GLU A 112 15.51 15.29 22.26
C GLU A 112 15.92 16.67 22.76
N ALA A 113 15.88 17.70 21.90
CA ALA A 113 16.08 19.08 22.33
C ALA A 113 15.03 19.51 23.36
N LEU A 114 13.74 19.24 23.12
CA LEU A 114 12.66 19.56 24.07
C LEU A 114 12.78 18.81 25.40
N ARG A 115 13.37 17.61 25.41
CA ARG A 115 13.60 16.83 26.64
C ARG A 115 14.61 17.51 27.56
N LEU A 116 15.60 18.18 26.98
CA LEU A 116 16.69 18.87 27.68
C LEU A 116 16.41 20.37 27.89
N MET A 117 15.27 20.88 27.42
CA MET A 117 14.89 22.29 27.62
C MET A 117 14.23 22.51 28.98
N ASP A 118 14.59 23.62 29.62
CA ASP A 118 13.94 24.15 30.82
C ASP A 118 12.69 24.99 30.47
N GLY A 119 11.91 25.39 31.47
CA GLY A 119 10.72 26.24 31.33
C GLY A 119 10.99 27.58 30.64
N ASN A 120 12.24 28.08 30.68
CA ASN A 120 12.65 29.32 30.02
C ASN A 120 13.16 29.12 28.59
N GLY A 121 13.13 27.89 28.06
CA GLY A 121 13.56 27.57 26.70
C GLY A 121 15.07 27.47 26.49
N LEU A 122 15.87 27.51 27.56
CA LEU A 122 17.30 27.21 27.50
C LEU A 122 17.54 25.70 27.62
N ARG A 123 18.57 25.21 26.91
CA ARG A 123 19.04 23.83 27.05
C ARG A 123 19.81 23.71 28.36
N VAL A 124 19.48 22.69 29.14
CA VAL A 124 20.14 22.36 30.40
C VAL A 124 20.94 21.08 30.21
N ASP A 125 22.18 21.10 30.71
CA ASP A 125 23.00 19.89 30.77
C ASP A 125 22.52 19.03 31.94
N GLU A 126 22.39 17.72 31.72
CA GLU A 126 21.81 16.79 32.70
C GLU A 126 22.52 16.82 34.08
N LYS A 127 23.76 17.29 34.12
CA LYS A 127 24.61 17.36 35.32
C LYS A 127 24.42 18.63 36.16
N SER A 128 23.81 19.68 35.62
CA SER A 128 23.65 20.99 36.30
C SER A 128 22.21 21.26 36.74
N VAL A 129 21.34 20.25 36.70
CA VAL A 129 19.92 20.41 37.05
C VAL A 129 19.76 20.53 38.57
N ASP A 130 19.37 21.72 39.02
CA ASP A 130 18.93 21.94 40.40
C ASP A 130 17.70 21.08 40.72
N VAL A 131 17.69 20.41 41.88
CA VAL A 131 16.59 19.51 42.31
C VAL A 131 15.22 20.20 42.26
N SER A 132 15.17 21.50 42.58
CA SER A 132 13.96 22.32 42.58
C SER A 132 13.39 22.60 41.19
N LYS A 133 14.24 22.75 40.17
CA LYS A 133 13.84 23.05 38.77
C LYS A 133 13.73 21.81 37.89
N SER A 134 14.10 20.64 38.41
CA SER A 134 14.03 19.37 37.67
C SER A 134 12.63 19.03 37.15
N LYS A 135 11.56 19.55 37.77
CA LYS A 135 10.17 19.35 37.33
C LYS A 135 9.82 20.12 36.05
N ASP A 136 10.49 21.24 35.79
CA ASP A 136 10.22 22.09 34.63
C ASP A 136 10.97 21.62 33.39
N VAL A 137 12.13 21.00 33.59
CA VAL A 137 12.90 20.33 32.52
C VAL A 137 12.05 19.23 31.86
N GLY A 138 11.99 19.25 30.52
CA GLY A 138 11.25 18.26 29.74
C GLY A 138 9.73 18.28 29.95
N ARG A 139 9.17 19.32 30.57
CA ARG A 139 7.70 19.51 30.67
C ARG A 139 7.04 19.58 29.29
N LEU A 140 7.61 20.36 28.37
CA LEU A 140 7.11 20.51 27.00
C LEU A 140 7.17 19.18 26.23
N TYR A 141 8.25 18.41 26.40
CA TYR A 141 8.37 17.07 25.82
C TYR A 141 7.24 16.14 26.28
N ARG A 142 6.94 16.10 27.58
CA ARG A 142 5.84 15.29 28.12
C ARG A 142 4.48 15.68 27.54
N ILE A 143 4.22 16.98 27.38
CA ILE A 143 2.99 17.48 26.76
C ILE A 143 2.92 17.09 25.28
N ALA A 144 4.00 17.27 24.53
CA ALA A 144 4.06 16.95 23.10
C ALA A 144 3.85 15.45 22.82
N MET A 145 4.23 14.57 23.76
CA MET A 145 4.02 13.13 23.64
C MET A 145 2.59 12.67 23.95
N LEU A 146 1.72 13.56 24.45
CA LEU A 146 0.31 13.23 24.67
C LEU A 146 -0.42 13.04 23.33
N LYS A 147 -0.98 11.85 23.12
CA LYS A 147 -1.76 11.52 21.91
C LYS A 147 -3.24 11.92 22.04
N LYS A 148 -3.52 13.09 22.62
CA LYS A 148 -4.90 13.55 22.81
C LYS A 148 -5.50 13.99 21.46
N GLY A 149 -6.64 13.43 21.08
CA GLY A 149 -7.35 13.76 19.83
C GLY A 149 -6.70 13.23 18.54
N VAL A 150 -5.60 12.47 18.63
CA VAL A 150 -4.93 11.91 17.44
C VAL A 150 -5.81 10.86 16.73
N TRP A 151 -6.67 10.18 17.49
CA TRP A 151 -7.56 9.14 16.97
C TRP A 151 -8.88 9.69 16.40
N ASP A 152 -9.14 10.98 16.57
CA ASP A 152 -10.36 11.64 16.03
C ASP A 152 -10.27 11.87 14.51
N GLY A 153 -9.12 11.54 13.90
CA GLY A 153 -8.88 11.60 12.47
C GLY A 153 -8.29 12.93 12.00
N VAL A 154 -8.21 13.09 10.68
CA VAL A 154 -7.75 14.32 10.02
C VAL A 154 -8.98 15.07 9.48
N PRO A 155 -9.08 16.40 9.63
CA PRO A 155 -10.22 17.15 9.09
C PRO A 155 -10.37 16.93 7.57
N ILE A 156 -11.61 16.72 7.13
CA ILE A 156 -11.91 16.31 5.76
C ILE A 156 -11.51 17.35 4.72
N GLU A 157 -11.45 18.63 5.11
CA GLU A 157 -11.01 19.73 4.27
C GLU A 157 -9.54 19.61 3.86
N TYR A 158 -8.69 19.04 4.73
CA TYR A 158 -7.26 18.83 4.46
C TYR A 158 -6.98 17.52 3.72
N ALA A 159 -7.86 16.52 3.83
CA ALA A 159 -7.69 15.21 3.21
C ALA A 159 -8.04 15.19 1.70
N ARG A 160 -8.10 16.35 1.03
CA ARG A 160 -8.44 16.46 -0.40
C ARG A 160 -7.35 15.83 -1.28
N ILE A 161 -7.77 14.98 -2.19
CA ILE A 161 -6.88 14.30 -3.16
C ILE A 161 -6.49 15.27 -4.28
N GLN A 162 -5.28 15.10 -4.81
CA GLN A 162 -4.80 15.87 -5.96
C GLN A 162 -5.65 15.59 -7.21
N THR A 163 -6.09 16.64 -7.91
CA THR A 163 -6.85 16.55 -9.17
C THR A 163 -5.95 16.80 -10.38
N HIS A 164 -6.35 16.32 -11.55
CA HIS A 164 -5.61 16.54 -12.80
C HIS A 164 -5.57 18.01 -13.23
N THR A 165 -6.68 18.74 -13.04
CA THR A 165 -6.77 20.20 -13.28
C THR A 165 -7.28 20.89 -12.01
N PRO A 166 -6.85 22.14 -11.74
CA PRO A 166 -7.34 22.88 -10.60
C PRO A 166 -8.82 23.26 -10.77
N PRO A 167 -9.54 23.50 -9.66
CA PRO A 167 -10.91 24.04 -9.72
C PRO A 167 -10.91 25.48 -10.26
N ARG A 168 -12.05 25.92 -10.82
CA ARG A 168 -12.20 27.27 -11.39
C ARG A 168 -11.88 28.38 -10.39
N ASP A 169 -12.36 28.23 -9.16
CA ASP A 169 -12.22 29.23 -8.11
C ASP A 169 -10.91 29.08 -7.31
N GLY A 170 -10.05 28.10 -7.66
CA GLY A 170 -8.74 27.91 -7.06
C GLY A 170 -8.76 27.72 -5.54
N TRP A 171 -8.16 28.66 -4.81
CA TRP A 171 -8.10 28.68 -3.35
C TRP A 171 -9.10 29.68 -2.76
N ASN A 172 -9.80 29.29 -1.68
CA ASN A 172 -10.75 30.18 -1.02
C ASN A 172 -10.03 31.21 -0.14
N HIS A 173 -9.81 32.42 -0.66
CA HIS A 173 -9.24 33.55 0.08
C HIS A 173 -10.24 34.23 1.04
N GLY A 174 -11.54 33.97 0.91
CA GLY A 174 -12.60 34.54 1.75
C GLY A 174 -12.98 33.69 2.96
N TRP A 175 -12.14 32.72 3.35
CA TRP A 175 -12.40 31.87 4.50
C TRP A 175 -12.37 32.67 5.81
N THR A 176 -13.42 32.53 6.63
CA THR A 176 -13.56 33.13 7.97
C THR A 176 -13.75 32.03 9.02
N ARG A 177 -13.21 32.26 10.23
CA ARG A 177 -13.24 31.32 11.36
C ARG A 177 -14.62 31.21 12.00
#